data_AF-A0A2K8T5I4-F1
#
_entry.id   AF-A0A2K8T5I4-F1
#
_cell.length_a   1.000
_cell.length_b   1.000
_cell.length_c   1.000
_cell.angle_alpha   90.00
_cell.angle_beta   90.00
_cell.angle_gamma   90.00
#
_symmetry.space_group_name_H-M   'P 1'
#
loop_
_entity.id
_entity.type
_entity.pdbx_description
1 polymer ?
#
loop_
_entity_poly.entity_id
_entity_poly.type
_entity_poly.pdbx_seq_one_letter_code
_entity_poly.pdbx_strand_id
1 'polypeptide(L)'
;MRPLPKRLSKISLQTYWELGQIGNNLNQLVKATNTALKIGRTLPAKPELLRELLELLHQCRRDIASDDIQDEDSEESEDDWEAD
;
A
#
# COMPACT_ATOMS: atom_id res chain seq x y z
N MET A 1 -27.84 -10.67 -5.86
CA MET A 1 -26.56 -11.35 -5.56
C MET A 1 -25.53 -10.29 -5.17
N ARG A 2 -24.73 -10.50 -4.12
CA ARG A 2 -23.59 -9.60 -3.83
C ARG A 2 -22.46 -9.94 -4.81
N PRO A 3 -21.78 -8.96 -5.42
CA PRO A 3 -20.69 -9.24 -6.35
C PRO A 3 -19.59 -10.02 -5.65
N LEU A 4 -19.04 -11.02 -6.34
CA LEU A 4 -17.86 -11.75 -5.87
C LEU A 4 -16.72 -10.75 -5.68
N PRO A 5 -15.99 -10.78 -4.54
CA PRO A 5 -14.85 -9.90 -4.35
C PRO A 5 -13.88 -10.09 -5.51
N LYS A 6 -13.47 -8.97 -6.15
CA LYS A 6 -12.49 -9.00 -7.24
C LYS A 6 -11.28 -9.80 -6.78
N ARG A 7 -10.80 -10.72 -7.60
CA ARG A 7 -9.52 -11.40 -7.36
C ARG A 7 -8.45 -10.31 -7.35
N LEU A 8 -8.01 -9.94 -6.15
CA LEU A 8 -6.83 -9.11 -5.97
C LEU A 8 -5.70 -9.74 -6.80
N SER A 9 -5.16 -8.99 -7.77
CA SER A 9 -3.97 -9.40 -8.52
C SER A 9 -2.89 -9.83 -7.51
N LYS A 10 -1.99 -10.75 -7.89
CA LYS A 10 -0.90 -11.19 -7.00
C LYS A 10 -0.08 -10.01 -6.45
N ILE A 11 0.00 -8.92 -7.24
CA ILE A 11 0.61 -7.63 -6.87
C ILE A 11 -0.19 -6.99 -5.73
N SER A 12 -1.51 -6.81 -5.87
CA SER A 12 -2.33 -6.21 -4.83
C SER A 12 -2.37 -6.99 -3.50
N LEU A 13 -2.21 -8.33 -3.52
CA LEU A 13 -2.07 -9.13 -2.29
C LEU A 13 -0.71 -8.91 -1.60
N GLN A 14 0.37 -8.86 -2.38
CA GLN A 14 1.71 -8.59 -1.86
C GLN A 14 1.76 -7.18 -1.25
N THR A 15 1.24 -6.18 -1.96
CA THR A 15 1.14 -4.80 -1.48
C THR A 15 0.33 -4.71 -0.19
N TYR A 16 -0.81 -5.41 -0.08
CA TYR A 16 -1.61 -5.45 1.15
C TYR A 16 -0.80 -6.00 2.34
N TRP A 17 -0.01 -7.06 2.12
CA TRP A 17 0.82 -7.64 3.17
C TRP A 17 1.96 -6.70 3.60
N GLU A 18 2.65 -6.07 2.64
CA GLU A 18 3.71 -5.09 2.91
C GLU A 18 3.19 -3.87 3.68
N LEU A 19 2.02 -3.34 3.30
CA LEU A 19 1.34 -2.27 4.05
C LEU A 19 1.04 -2.70 5.50
N GLY A 20 0.64 -3.95 5.71
CA GLY A 20 0.44 -4.51 7.05
C GLY A 20 1.72 -4.53 7.89
N GLN A 21 2.85 -4.92 7.29
CA GLN A 21 4.15 -4.90 7.97
C GLN A 21 4.62 -3.48 8.31
N ILE A 22 4.46 -2.54 7.37
CA ILE A 22 4.76 -1.11 7.57
C ILE A 22 3.95 -0.55 8.74
N GLY A 23 2.65 -0.82 8.78
CA GLY A 23 1.78 -0.39 9.89
C GLY A 23 2.22 -0.93 11.24
N ASN A 24 2.65 -2.20 11.30
CA ASN A 24 3.17 -2.79 12.53
C ASN A 24 4.48 -2.12 12.98
N ASN A 25 5.40 -1.85 12.05
CA ASN A 25 6.67 -1.19 12.33
C ASN A 25 6.45 0.24 12.86
N LEU A 26 5.53 1.00 12.25
CA LEU A 26 5.14 2.33 12.75
C LEU A 26 4.60 2.27 14.18
N ASN A 27 3.73 1.30 14.48
CA ASN A 27 3.17 1.14 15.81
C ASN A 27 4.25 0.83 16.86
N GLN A 28 5.24 -0.01 16.51
CA GLN A 28 6.37 -0.31 17.39
C GLN A 28 7.23 0.94 17.64
N LEU A 29 7.52 1.72 16.61
CA LEU A 29 8.30 2.95 16.73
C LEU A 29 7.59 4.00 17.60
N VAL A 30 6.29 4.18 17.42
CA VAL A 30 5.46 5.06 18.27
C VAL A 30 5.49 4.60 19.73
N LYS A 31 5.34 3.29 19.98
CA LYS A 31 5.41 2.73 21.34
C LYS A 31 6.79 2.95 21.99
N ALA A 32 7.87 2.71 21.26
CA ALA A 32 9.23 2.92 21.75
C ALA A 32 9.48 4.41 22.07
N THR A 33 9.03 5.30 21.20
CA THR A 33 9.10 6.76 21.38
C THR A 33 8.36 7.21 22.62
N ASN A 34 7.09 6.81 22.76
CA ASN A 34 6.26 7.19 23.90
C ASN A 34 6.82 6.64 25.22
N THR A 35 7.39 5.43 25.19
CA THR A 35 8.06 4.84 26.35
C THR A 35 9.30 5.65 26.73
N ALA A 36 10.14 6.00 25.76
CA ALA A 36 11.35 6.81 26.00
C ALA A 36 11.02 8.19 26.59
N LEU A 37 9.99 8.87 26.06
CA LEU A 37 9.52 10.15 26.59
C LEU A 37 9.03 10.03 28.05
N LYS A 38 8.26 8.98 28.37
CA LYS A 38 7.77 8.73 29.73
C LYS A 38 8.88 8.53 30.76
N ILE A 39 10.01 7.96 30.34
CA ILE A 39 11.17 7.70 31.22
C ILE A 39 12.25 8.79 31.12
N GLY A 40 11.96 9.93 30.47
CA GLY A 40 12.89 11.05 30.33
C GLY A 40 14.14 10.74 29.52
N ARG A 41 14.09 9.72 28.64
CA ARG A 41 15.20 9.33 27.76
C ARG A 41 14.99 9.85 26.34
N THR A 42 16.10 9.99 25.63
CA THR A 42 16.12 10.29 24.20
C THR A 42 15.55 9.13 23.39
N LEU A 43 14.94 9.46 22.24
CA LEU A 43 14.35 8.48 21.33
C LEU A 43 15.38 7.40 20.92
N PRO A 44 15.05 6.10 21.04
CA PRO A 44 15.89 5.00 20.55
C PRO A 44 15.73 4.75 19.04
N ALA A 45 14.97 5.59 18.34
CA ALA A 45 14.70 5.41 16.92
C ALA A 45 15.94 5.77 16.10
N LYS A 46 16.47 4.79 15.37
CA LYS A 46 17.54 4.99 14.38
C LYS A 46 16.96 5.77 13.19
N PRO A 47 17.45 6.98 12.87
CA PRO A 47 16.97 7.77 11.74
C PRO A 47 16.98 7.00 10.41
N GLU A 48 17.89 6.05 10.26
CA GLU A 48 18.05 5.20 9.08
C GLU A 48 16.83 4.30 8.87
N LEU A 49 16.27 3.72 9.95
CA LEU A 49 15.07 2.87 9.87
C LEU A 49 13.83 3.68 9.49
N LEU A 50 13.74 4.92 9.96
CA LEU A 50 12.65 5.84 9.56
C LEU A 50 12.73 6.19 8.08
N ARG A 51 13.95 6.36 7.56
CA ARG A 51 14.18 6.64 6.14
C ARG A 51 13.85 5.45 5.26
N GLU A 52 14.25 4.25 5.65
CA GLU A 52 13.91 3.00 4.95
C GLU A 52 12.39 2.77 4.90
N LEU A 53 11.69 3.05 6.01
CA LEU A 53 10.23 2.96 6.09
C LEU A 53 9.53 3.97 5.17
N LEU A 54 10.07 5.18 5.06
CA LEU A 54 9.56 6.22 4.15
C LEU A 54 9.76 5.81 2.68
N GLU A 55 10.92 5.24 2.35
CA GLU A 55 11.23 4.72 1.01
C GLU A 55 10.25 3.60 0.60
N LEU A 56 9.99 2.65 1.52
CA LEU A 56 9.01 1.57 1.31
C LEU A 56 7.59 2.10 1.09
N LEU A 57 7.16 3.08 1.89
CA LEU A 57 5.86 3.75 1.71
C LEU A 57 5.75 4.41 0.33
N HIS A 58 6.82 5.08 -0.12
CA HIS A 58 6.86 5.67 -1.45
C HIS A 58 6.80 4.62 -2.56
N GLN A 59 7.46 3.47 -2.38
CA GLN A 59 7.40 2.35 -3.32
C GLN A 59 5.98 1.78 -3.40
N CYS A 60 5.36 1.42 -2.27
CA CYS A 60 3.99 0.91 -2.27
C CYS A 60 3.02 1.89 -2.94
N ARG A 61 3.17 3.21 -2.73
CA ARG A 61 2.33 4.22 -3.39
C ARG A 61 2.52 4.21 -4.91
N ARG A 62 3.76 4.05 -5.40
CA ARG A 62 4.03 3.94 -6.84
C ARG A 62 3.41 2.69 -7.43
N ASP A 63 3.54 1.55 -6.74
CA ASP A 63 3.03 0.26 -7.21
C ASP A 63 1.49 0.29 -7.31
N ILE A 64 0.80 0.88 -6.32
CA ILE A 64 -0.66 1.05 -6.35
C ILE A 64 -1.08 1.99 -7.49
N ALA A 65 -0.41 3.14 -7.64
CA ALA A 65 -0.76 4.11 -8.67
C ALA A 65 -0.41 3.64 -10.09
N SER A 66 0.51 2.68 -10.23
CA SER A 66 0.87 2.09 -11.52
C SER A 66 -0.15 1.05 -12.00
N ASP A 67 -0.82 0.34 -11.09
CA ASP A 67 -1.88 -0.62 -11.43
C ASP A 67 -3.15 0.10 -11.95
N ASP A 68 -3.42 1.34 -11.51
CA ASP A 68 -4.56 2.15 -11.99
C ASP A 68 -4.40 2.66 -13.44
N ILE A 69 -3.20 2.61 -14.03
CA ILE A 69 -2.92 3.13 -15.38
C ILE A 69 -3.08 2.04 -16.47
N GLN A 70 -3.25 0.76 -16.11
CA GLN A 70 -3.36 -0.33 -17.09
C GLN A 70 -4.80 -0.69 -17.52
N ASP A 71 -5.83 -0.04 -16.97
CA ASP A 71 -7.24 -0.38 -17.23
C ASP A 71 -8.00 0.66 -18.10
N GLU A 72 -7.32 1.57 -18.80
CA GLU A 72 -7.96 2.57 -19.68
C GLU A 72 -7.65 2.45 -21.19
N ASP A 73 -6.95 1.39 -21.63
CA ASP A 73 -6.75 1.10 -23.07
C ASP A 73 -7.23 -0.32 -23.44
N SER A 74 -8.47 -0.67 -23.09
CA SER A 74 -9.20 -1.68 -23.89
C SER A 74 -10.06 -0.94 -24.90
N GLU A 75 -9.47 -0.85 -26.08
CA GLU A 75 -9.95 -0.26 -27.32
C GLU A 75 -11.46 -0.45 -27.55
N GLU A 76 -12.05 0.64 -28.05
CA GLU A 76 -13.31 0.67 -28.77
C GLU A 76 -13.45 -0.55 -29.70
N SER A 77 -14.44 -1.40 -29.42
CA SER A 77 -15.07 -2.20 -30.47
C SER A 77 -16.53 -1.79 -30.54
N GLU A 78 -16.80 -0.81 -31.40
CA GLU A 78 -18.11 -0.62 -32.02
C GLU A 78 -18.54 -1.97 -32.61
N ASP A 79 -19.47 -2.68 -31.96
CA ASP A 79 -20.12 -3.85 -32.55
C ASP A 79 -21.60 -3.52 -32.73
N ASP A 80 -21.82 -2.89 -33.88
CA ASP A 80 -23.08 -2.60 -34.56
C ASP A 80 -23.83 -3.91 -34.83
N TRP A 81 -24.74 -4.29 -33.92
CA TRP A 81 -25.73 -5.33 -34.21
C TRP A 81 -27.07 -4.65 -34.52
N GLU A 82 -27.27 -4.34 -35.80
CA GLU A 82 -28.57 -4.02 -36.38
C GLU A 82 -29.62 -5.04 -35.92
N ALA A 83 -30.73 -4.52 -35.44
CA ALA A 83 -31.91 -5.31 -35.12
C ALA A 83 -32.67 -5.69 -36.40
N ASP A 84 -32.97 -6.97 -36.55
CA ASP A 84 -34.11 -7.46 -37.34
C ASP A 84 -34.82 -8.60 -36.58
#